data_AF-A0A329T1Y2-F1
#
_entry.id   AF-A0A329T1Y2-F1
#
_cell.length_a   1.000
_cell.length_b   1.000
_cell.length_c   1.000
_cell.angle_alpha   90.00
_cell.angle_beta   90.00
_cell.angle_gamma   90.00
#
_symmetry.space_group_name_H-M   'P 1'
#
loop_
_entity.id
_entity.type
_entity.pdbx_description
1 polymer ?
#
loop_
_entity_poly.entity_id
_entity_poly.type
_entity_poly.pdbx_seq_one_letter_code
_entity_poly.pdbx_strand_id
1 'polypeptide(L)'
;MIEVEGDAAFKSFPGENFRFGVEHADGVGEIWLESQSSKKRWSCEVTDVAAFAPVDVVLPQKTVLHYVAASLRESAAANYSNLGPKLVREGEDETLQLEVLIKLGVADFAWAPKYIFPMTLVAPSLSPTEAQAEQITLLTSQVQDLQQEVKTLKQQMQTVLQAHAASHPARPAELVAATRISPAPVAPGTVVVVENRSTVSTPSRGDQVWGDIIGHSHHELVQTGEYRETRNSLGVTIRSHRQHTCKVCSVLRGDRKRAAQSSYYCRECTERHDGGMVFLCDKARPHDPKEYRNATCSQIWHLMWNNGESIPQTGTSSIRMRKKLKTDSE
;
A
#
# COMPACT_ATOMS: atom_id res chain seq x y z
N MET A 1 -2.99 -10.02 8.20
CA MET A 1 -2.41 -10.85 7.15
C MET A 1 -3.32 -10.85 5.92
N ILE A 2 -3.10 -9.89 5.01
CA ILE A 2 -3.33 -10.08 3.57
C ILE A 2 -1.95 -9.88 2.96
N GLU A 3 -1.51 -10.83 2.15
CA GLU A 3 -0.18 -10.91 1.55
C GLU A 3 -0.37 -11.11 0.06
N VAL A 4 0.17 -10.22 -0.77
CA VAL A 4 0.02 -10.26 -2.22
C VAL A 4 1.35 -9.96 -2.89
N GLU A 5 2.06 -11.00 -3.31
CA GLU A 5 3.29 -10.89 -4.10
C GLU A 5 3.06 -10.95 -5.61
N GLY A 6 4.10 -10.66 -6.39
CA GLY A 6 4.15 -10.90 -7.83
C GLY A 6 5.34 -10.21 -8.50
N ASP A 7 5.31 -10.16 -9.83
CA ASP A 7 6.26 -9.39 -10.64
C ASP A 7 5.68 -8.03 -11.05
N ALA A 8 6.55 -7.02 -11.17
CA ALA A 8 6.25 -5.68 -11.65
C ALA A 8 7.33 -5.19 -12.63
N ALA A 9 6.93 -4.33 -13.57
CA ALA A 9 7.82 -3.76 -14.58
C ALA A 9 7.52 -2.27 -14.80
N PHE A 10 8.55 -1.43 -14.81
CA PHE A 10 8.39 0.03 -14.81
C PHE A 10 9.03 0.67 -16.04
N LYS A 11 8.30 1.56 -16.72
CA LYS A 11 8.79 2.25 -17.94
C LYS A 11 10.08 3.06 -17.73
N SER A 12 10.32 3.53 -16.51
CA SER A 12 11.53 4.30 -16.15
C SER A 12 12.77 3.41 -16.00
N PHE A 13 12.61 2.09 -15.96
CA PHE A 13 13.67 1.09 -15.74
C PHE A 13 13.63 0.03 -16.86
N PRO A 14 13.84 0.42 -18.13
CA PRO A 14 13.67 -0.49 -19.27
C PRO A 14 14.67 -1.65 -19.24
N GLY A 15 14.17 -2.87 -19.06
CA GLY A 15 14.98 -4.09 -18.95
C GLY A 15 15.26 -4.55 -17.51
N GLU A 16 14.86 -3.77 -16.49
CA GLU A 16 14.81 -4.26 -15.11
C GLU A 16 13.41 -4.78 -14.77
N ASN A 17 13.35 -6.03 -14.29
CA ASN A 17 12.14 -6.58 -13.67
C ASN A 17 12.26 -6.48 -12.15
N PHE A 18 11.14 -6.27 -11.49
CA PHE A 18 11.04 -6.21 -10.03
C PHE A 18 10.12 -7.32 -9.53
N ARG A 19 10.44 -7.96 -8.40
CA ARG A 19 9.41 -8.60 -7.57
C ARG A 19 8.80 -7.54 -6.65
N PHE A 20 7.55 -7.73 -6.28
CA PHE A 20 6.87 -6.90 -5.30
C PHE A 20 6.15 -7.76 -4.26
N GLY A 21 5.93 -7.17 -3.09
CA GLY A 21 4.96 -7.65 -2.11
C GLY A 21 4.16 -6.48 -1.55
N VAL A 22 2.90 -6.75 -1.25
CA VAL A 22 2.04 -5.84 -0.48
C VAL A 22 1.41 -6.62 0.65
N GLU A 23 1.66 -6.17 1.87
CA GLU A 23 1.32 -6.86 3.10
C GLU A 23 0.50 -5.96 4.02
N HIS A 24 -0.36 -6.57 4.84
CA HIS A 24 -1.13 -5.86 5.85
C HIS A 24 -1.36 -6.74 7.08
N ALA A 25 -0.79 -6.33 8.22
CA ALA A 25 -0.85 -7.01 9.51
C ALA A 25 -1.05 -5.97 10.64
N ASP A 26 -1.95 -6.27 11.58
CA ASP A 26 -2.14 -5.55 12.84
C ASP A 26 -2.28 -4.02 12.74
N GLY A 27 -2.83 -3.54 11.62
CA GLY A 27 -3.04 -2.11 11.32
C GLY A 27 -1.91 -1.46 10.53
N VAL A 28 -0.74 -2.10 10.43
CA VAL A 28 0.38 -1.66 9.58
C VAL A 28 0.22 -2.27 8.18
N GLY A 29 0.56 -1.51 7.15
CA GLY A 29 0.80 -2.03 5.80
C GLY A 29 2.28 -1.97 5.47
N GLU A 30 2.76 -2.85 4.61
CA GLU A 30 4.07 -2.70 3.96
C GLU A 30 3.91 -2.88 2.44
N ILE A 31 4.66 -2.08 1.68
CA ILE A 31 4.87 -2.26 0.25
C ILE A 31 6.37 -2.43 0.05
N TRP A 32 6.81 -3.50 -0.61
CA TRP A 32 8.21 -3.69 -0.96
C TRP A 32 8.42 -4.01 -2.45
N LEU A 33 9.58 -3.62 -2.97
CA LEU A 33 10.06 -3.85 -4.33
C LEU A 33 11.48 -4.42 -4.29
N GLU A 34 11.76 -5.49 -5.01
CA GLU A 34 13.08 -6.12 -5.15
C GLU A 34 13.51 -6.13 -6.62
N SER A 35 14.62 -5.48 -6.96
CA SER A 35 15.20 -5.52 -8.31
C SER A 35 15.74 -6.93 -8.58
N GLN A 36 15.18 -7.63 -9.58
CA GLN A 36 15.52 -9.03 -9.81
C GLN A 36 16.98 -9.23 -10.23
N SER A 37 17.57 -8.22 -10.88
CA SER A 37 18.95 -8.19 -11.38
C SER A 37 19.98 -7.80 -10.31
N SER A 38 19.70 -6.77 -9.51
CA SER A 38 20.65 -6.24 -8.51
C SER A 38 20.47 -6.80 -7.09
N LYS A 39 19.34 -7.46 -6.83
CA LYS A 39 18.90 -7.96 -5.50
C LYS A 39 18.75 -6.91 -4.40
N LYS A 40 18.91 -5.62 -4.73
CA LYS A 40 18.47 -4.51 -3.88
C LYS A 40 16.95 -4.60 -3.66
N ARG A 41 16.52 -4.37 -2.41
CA ARG A 41 15.12 -4.28 -2.01
C ARG A 41 14.86 -2.91 -1.38
N TRP A 42 13.74 -2.28 -1.72
CA TRP A 42 13.26 -1.05 -1.09
C TRP A 42 11.88 -1.32 -0.49
N SER A 43 11.55 -0.73 0.66
CA SER A 43 10.21 -0.82 1.24
C SER A 43 9.66 0.50 1.79
N CYS A 44 8.36 0.53 1.96
CA CYS A 44 7.58 1.64 2.50
C CYS A 44 6.60 1.08 3.54
N GLU A 45 6.76 1.48 4.81
CA GLU A 45 5.77 1.22 5.85
C GLU A 45 4.58 2.18 5.67
N VAL A 46 3.36 1.64 5.76
CA VAL A 46 2.10 2.34 5.49
C VAL A 46 1.21 2.27 6.73
N THR A 47 1.46 3.14 7.69
CA THR A 47 0.67 3.29 8.93
C THR A 47 -0.55 4.20 8.75
N ASP A 48 -0.41 5.30 8.01
CA ASP A 48 -1.52 6.13 7.52
C ASP A 48 -1.42 6.29 6.00
N VAL A 49 -2.51 6.04 5.27
CA VAL A 49 -2.56 6.23 3.82
C VAL A 49 -2.86 7.65 3.38
N ALA A 50 -3.40 8.52 4.25
CA ALA A 50 -3.60 9.93 3.92
C ALA A 50 -2.26 10.66 3.74
N ALA A 51 -1.22 10.25 4.48
CA ALA A 51 0.15 10.78 4.34
C ALA A 51 0.77 10.57 2.94
N PHE A 52 0.33 9.55 2.20
CA PHE A 52 0.81 9.22 0.84
C PHE A 52 -0.15 9.70 -0.27
N ALA A 53 -1.24 10.40 0.10
CA ALA A 53 -2.32 10.78 -0.79
C ALA A 53 -2.33 12.29 -1.08
N PRO A 54 -3.03 12.74 -2.13
CA PRO A 54 -3.41 14.15 -2.26
C PRO A 54 -4.34 14.57 -1.12
N VAL A 55 -4.34 15.86 -0.80
CA VAL A 55 -5.27 16.46 0.19
C VAL A 55 -6.71 16.08 -0.18
N ASP A 56 -7.54 15.85 0.85
CA ASP A 56 -8.94 15.40 0.79
C ASP A 56 -9.18 13.96 0.27
N VAL A 57 -8.15 13.20 -0.12
CA VAL A 57 -8.32 11.81 -0.58
C VAL A 57 -8.31 10.81 0.58
N VAL A 58 -9.51 10.45 1.07
CA VAL A 58 -9.72 9.50 2.16
C VAL A 58 -10.18 8.13 1.64
N LEU A 59 -9.25 7.31 1.15
CA LEU A 59 -9.49 5.89 0.86
C LEU A 59 -9.06 5.01 2.05
N PRO A 60 -9.79 3.93 2.39
CA PRO A 60 -9.35 2.98 3.41
C PRO A 60 -8.01 2.33 3.03
N GLN A 61 -7.09 2.21 3.98
CA GLN A 61 -5.75 1.62 3.83
C GLN A 61 -5.77 0.28 3.06
N LYS A 62 -6.65 -0.65 3.46
CA LYS A 62 -6.84 -1.94 2.79
C LYS A 62 -7.27 -1.82 1.32
N THR A 63 -8.03 -0.79 0.95
CA THR A 63 -8.40 -0.51 -0.44
C THR A 63 -7.19 0.01 -1.21
N VAL A 64 -6.45 0.96 -0.65
CA VAL A 64 -5.23 1.51 -1.25
C VAL A 64 -4.23 0.39 -1.55
N LEU A 65 -3.87 -0.40 -0.55
CA LEU A 65 -2.93 -1.53 -0.68
C LEU A 65 -3.40 -2.57 -1.72
N HIS A 66 -4.69 -2.90 -1.76
CA HIS A 66 -5.24 -3.80 -2.78
C HIS A 66 -5.09 -3.25 -4.21
N TYR A 67 -5.34 -1.95 -4.43
CA TYR A 67 -5.16 -1.31 -5.73
C TYR A 67 -3.69 -1.13 -6.11
N VAL A 68 -2.79 -0.90 -5.14
CA VAL A 68 -1.32 -0.92 -5.37
C VAL A 68 -0.89 -2.30 -5.86
N ALA A 69 -1.26 -3.38 -5.16
CA ALA A 69 -0.91 -4.74 -5.55
C ALA A 69 -1.46 -5.13 -6.93
N ALA A 70 -2.70 -4.74 -7.25
CA ALA A 70 -3.29 -4.94 -8.57
C ALA A 70 -2.53 -4.15 -9.67
N SER A 71 -2.23 -2.87 -9.43
CA SER A 71 -1.53 -2.01 -10.39
C SER A 71 -0.09 -2.47 -10.66
N LEU A 72 0.62 -2.94 -9.63
CA LEU A 72 1.93 -3.58 -9.75
C LEU A 72 1.86 -4.86 -10.57
N ARG A 73 0.91 -5.76 -10.29
CA ARG A 73 0.71 -7.01 -11.06
C ARG A 73 0.34 -6.75 -12.52
N GLU A 74 -0.51 -5.78 -12.80
CA GLU A 74 -0.86 -5.38 -14.17
C GLU A 74 0.33 -4.79 -14.92
N SER A 75 1.30 -4.16 -14.23
CA SER A 75 2.48 -3.56 -14.87
C SER A 75 3.37 -4.57 -15.61
N ALA A 76 3.51 -5.80 -15.07
CA ALA A 76 4.25 -6.89 -15.72
C ALA A 76 3.46 -7.57 -16.86
N ALA A 77 2.13 -7.50 -16.83
CA ALA A 77 1.26 -8.15 -17.82
C ALA A 77 0.89 -7.23 -19.01
N ALA A 78 1.00 -5.91 -18.86
CA ALA A 78 0.48 -4.95 -19.84
C ALA A 78 1.51 -4.55 -20.91
N ASN A 79 1.11 -4.67 -22.18
CA ASN A 79 1.83 -4.06 -23.30
C ASN A 79 1.77 -2.51 -23.25
N TYR A 80 2.69 -1.91 -22.48
CA TYR A 80 3.10 -0.51 -22.56
C TYR A 80 1.99 0.56 -22.47
N SER A 81 0.90 0.33 -21.75
CA SER A 81 -0.04 1.40 -21.37
C SER A 81 0.68 2.51 -20.60
N ASN A 82 0.49 3.78 -20.98
CA ASN A 82 1.05 4.98 -20.27
C ASN A 82 0.37 5.27 -18.91
N LEU A 83 -0.18 4.24 -18.28
CA LEU A 83 -1.25 4.32 -17.29
C LEU A 83 -1.10 3.34 -16.12
N GLY A 84 -0.03 2.53 -16.10
CA GLY A 84 0.37 1.72 -14.95
C GLY A 84 1.10 2.54 -13.88
N PRO A 85 1.62 1.88 -12.84
CA PRO A 85 2.39 2.55 -11.80
C PRO A 85 3.71 3.08 -12.38
N LYS A 86 4.22 4.17 -11.81
CA LYS A 86 5.55 4.71 -12.13
C LYS A 86 6.47 4.48 -10.96
N LEU A 87 7.72 4.16 -11.26
CA LEU A 87 8.81 4.20 -10.31
C LEU A 87 9.74 5.33 -10.74
N VAL A 88 10.19 6.15 -9.80
CA VAL A 88 11.17 7.22 -10.01
C VAL A 88 12.36 6.94 -9.08
N ARG A 89 13.58 7.16 -9.56
CA ARG A 89 14.80 7.06 -8.76
C ARG A 89 15.17 8.47 -8.29
N GLU A 90 15.38 8.65 -6.99
CA GLU A 90 15.78 9.91 -6.38
C GLU A 90 17.16 9.75 -5.72
N GLY A 91 18.04 10.74 -5.90
CA GLY A 91 19.40 10.70 -5.37
C GLY A 91 20.23 9.48 -5.80
N GLU A 92 21.07 9.00 -4.88
CA GLU A 92 22.11 7.99 -5.12
C GLU A 92 21.60 6.53 -4.97
N ASP A 93 20.50 6.18 -5.64
CA ASP A 93 19.95 4.81 -5.72
C ASP A 93 19.41 4.22 -4.38
N GLU A 94 19.56 4.94 -3.27
CA GLU A 94 19.02 4.60 -1.93
C GLU A 94 17.52 4.90 -1.78
N THR A 95 16.97 5.83 -2.58
CA THR A 95 15.55 6.21 -2.50
C THR A 95 14.86 6.05 -3.84
N LEU A 96 13.70 5.38 -3.83
CA LEU A 96 12.80 5.29 -4.98
C LEU A 96 11.43 5.85 -4.59
N GLN A 97 10.73 6.46 -5.53
CA GLN A 97 9.37 6.95 -5.36
C GLN A 97 8.42 6.13 -6.23
N LEU A 98 7.53 5.36 -5.60
CA LEU A 98 6.49 4.57 -6.27
C LEU A 98 5.20 5.40 -6.38
N GLU A 99 4.82 5.75 -7.60
CA GLU A 99 3.61 6.50 -7.91
C GLU A 99 2.51 5.57 -8.44
N VAL A 100 1.34 5.56 -7.79
CA VAL A 100 0.21 4.70 -8.19
C VAL A 100 -1.04 5.54 -8.43
N LEU A 101 -1.62 5.41 -9.63
CA LEU A 101 -2.90 6.05 -9.99
C LEU A 101 -4.05 5.07 -9.70
N ILE A 102 -4.72 5.25 -8.56
CA ILE A 102 -5.78 4.34 -8.10
C ILE A 102 -7.08 4.65 -8.85
N LYS A 103 -7.28 3.98 -10.00
CA LYS A 103 -8.45 4.22 -10.86
C LYS A 103 -9.71 3.58 -10.30
N LEU A 104 -10.63 4.42 -9.82
CA LEU A 104 -11.93 4.00 -9.30
C LEU A 104 -13.01 4.24 -10.37
N GLY A 105 -12.98 3.38 -11.39
CA GLY A 105 -13.79 3.52 -12.59
C GLY A 105 -15.27 3.17 -12.39
N VAL A 106 -16.13 4.18 -12.52
CA VAL A 106 -17.52 4.04 -12.97
C VAL A 106 -17.68 4.76 -14.29
N ALA A 107 -18.56 4.25 -15.16
CA ALA A 107 -18.77 4.84 -16.48
C ALA A 107 -19.04 6.35 -16.38
N ASP A 108 -18.30 7.10 -17.20
CA ASP A 108 -18.33 8.56 -17.35
C ASP A 108 -17.53 9.37 -16.28
N PHE A 109 -16.86 8.74 -15.31
CA PHE A 109 -15.95 9.44 -14.36
C PHE A 109 -14.56 8.78 -14.24
N ALA A 110 -13.51 9.58 -14.33
CA ALA A 110 -12.11 9.13 -14.41
C ALA A 110 -11.30 9.51 -13.15
N TRP A 111 -11.83 9.23 -11.96
CA TRP A 111 -11.09 9.47 -10.71
C TRP A 111 -9.90 8.52 -10.60
N ALA A 112 -8.72 9.11 -10.46
CA ALA A 112 -7.44 8.42 -10.40
C ALA A 112 -6.47 9.15 -9.44
N PRO A 113 -6.78 9.22 -8.13
CA PRO A 113 -5.88 9.81 -7.15
C PRO A 113 -4.48 9.21 -7.25
N LYS A 114 -3.48 10.09 -7.32
CA LYS A 114 -2.06 9.73 -7.39
C LYS A 114 -1.52 9.55 -5.97
N TYR A 115 -1.36 8.31 -5.55
CA TYR A 115 -0.61 7.98 -4.36
C TYR A 115 0.89 8.02 -4.65
N ILE A 116 1.68 8.46 -3.67
CA ILE A 116 3.14 8.58 -3.76
C ILE A 116 3.75 7.93 -2.51
N PHE A 117 4.37 6.77 -2.70
CA PHE A 117 5.04 6.00 -1.64
C PHE A 117 6.56 6.22 -1.74
N PRO A 118 7.21 6.85 -0.74
CA PRO A 118 8.65 6.89 -0.64
C PRO A 118 9.16 5.52 -0.19
N MET A 119 9.98 4.89 -1.02
CA MET A 119 10.55 3.57 -0.82
C MET A 119 12.02 3.73 -0.41
N THR A 120 12.32 3.39 0.84
CA THR A 120 13.70 3.43 1.38
C THR A 120 14.41 2.13 1.04
N LEU A 121 15.68 2.19 0.62
CA LEU A 121 16.50 0.99 0.44
C LEU A 121 16.58 0.23 1.77
N VAL A 122 16.08 -1.00 1.76
CA VAL A 122 16.31 -1.94 2.84
C VAL A 122 17.79 -2.31 2.76
N ALA A 123 18.59 -1.74 3.64
CA ALA A 123 20.00 -2.10 3.79
C ALA A 123 20.10 -3.63 3.87
N PRO A 124 21.00 -4.30 3.12
CA PRO A 124 20.97 -5.75 3.00
C PRO A 124 21.02 -6.45 4.35
N SER A 125 19.86 -6.87 4.84
CA SER A 125 19.75 -7.85 5.92
C SER A 125 20.19 -9.18 5.31
N LEU A 126 21.52 -9.37 5.24
CA LEU A 126 22.16 -10.61 4.81
C LEU A 126 21.34 -11.76 5.39
N SER A 127 20.70 -12.56 4.52
CA SER A 127 19.86 -13.65 5.02
C SER A 127 20.70 -14.53 5.94
N PRO A 128 20.13 -15.24 6.93
CA PRO A 128 20.93 -16.06 7.83
C PRO A 128 21.88 -17.00 7.07
N THR A 129 21.48 -17.46 5.88
CA THR A 129 22.28 -18.18 4.88
C THR A 129 23.39 -17.37 4.22
N GLU A 130 23.16 -16.13 3.78
CA GLU A 130 24.18 -15.30 3.12
C GLU A 130 25.19 -14.72 4.13
N ALA A 131 24.73 -14.32 5.32
CA ALA A 131 25.60 -13.96 6.44
C ALA A 131 26.53 -15.13 6.82
N GLN A 132 26.00 -16.35 6.86
CA GLN A 132 26.80 -17.56 7.03
C GLN A 132 27.74 -17.80 5.84
N ALA A 133 27.32 -17.58 4.59
CA ALA A 133 28.16 -17.77 3.42
C ALA A 133 29.35 -16.78 3.37
N GLU A 134 29.13 -15.51 3.67
CA GLU A 134 30.21 -14.51 3.79
C GLU A 134 31.13 -14.83 4.97
N GLN A 135 30.58 -15.20 6.13
CA GLN A 135 31.37 -15.57 7.30
C GLN A 135 32.20 -16.84 7.06
N ILE A 136 31.65 -17.84 6.36
CA ILE A 136 32.37 -19.04 5.91
C ILE A 136 33.46 -18.67 4.91
N THR A 137 33.19 -17.74 3.98
CA THR A 137 34.18 -17.29 2.97
C THR A 137 35.34 -16.55 3.62
N LEU A 138 35.05 -15.61 4.54
CA LEU A 138 36.04 -14.88 5.34
C LEU A 138 36.92 -15.84 6.16
N LEU A 139 36.28 -16.75 6.91
CA LEU A 139 36.98 -17.74 7.73
C LEU A 139 37.80 -18.71 6.87
N THR A 140 37.30 -19.07 5.68
CA THR A 140 38.03 -19.90 4.71
C THR A 140 39.28 -19.17 4.20
N SER A 141 39.21 -17.87 3.90
CA SER A 141 40.39 -17.06 3.54
C SER A 141 41.41 -17.06 4.69
N GLN A 142 41.00 -16.70 5.90
CA GLN A 142 41.88 -16.68 7.07
C GLN A 142 42.55 -18.04 7.33
N VAL A 143 41.83 -19.15 7.13
CA VAL A 143 42.39 -20.51 7.24
C VAL A 143 43.40 -20.80 6.11
N GLN A 144 43.17 -20.33 4.89
CA GLN A 144 44.13 -20.48 3.78
C GLN A 144 45.40 -19.63 4.00
N ASP A 145 45.24 -18.39 4.46
CA ASP A 145 46.32 -17.47 4.77
C ASP A 145 47.21 -18.05 5.89
N LEU A 146 46.60 -18.51 7.00
CA LEU A 146 47.31 -19.18 8.10
C LEU A 146 48.00 -20.48 7.65
N GLN A 147 47.39 -21.27 6.76
CA GLN A 147 48.05 -22.46 6.19
C GLN A 147 49.29 -22.09 5.36
N GLN A 148 49.23 -20.99 4.61
CA GLN A 148 50.34 -20.50 3.80
C GLN A 148 51.44 -19.86 4.67
N GLU A 149 51.10 -19.17 5.76
CA GLU A 149 52.07 -18.71 6.78
C GLU A 149 52.78 -19.90 7.44
N VAL A 150 52.05 -20.89 7.96
CA VAL A 150 52.63 -22.09 8.60
C VAL A 150 53.54 -22.86 7.63
N LYS A 151 53.15 -22.97 6.35
CA LYS A 151 53.96 -23.58 5.29
C LYS A 151 55.24 -22.78 5.01
N THR A 152 55.15 -21.45 5.01
CA THR A 152 56.30 -20.54 4.82
C THR A 152 57.26 -20.62 6.02
N LEU A 153 56.74 -20.57 7.25
CA LEU A 153 57.52 -20.70 8.47
C LEU A 153 58.20 -22.07 8.59
N LYS A 154 57.51 -23.15 8.16
CA LYS A 154 58.11 -24.49 8.05
C LYS A 154 59.25 -24.54 7.04
N GLN A 155 59.13 -23.88 5.89
CA GLN A 155 60.22 -23.76 4.92
C GLN A 155 61.39 -22.95 5.48
N GLN A 156 61.14 -21.80 6.12
CA GLN A 156 62.18 -21.00 6.79
C GLN A 156 62.92 -21.83 7.86
N MET A 157 62.19 -22.57 8.70
CA MET A 157 62.80 -23.45 9.71
C MET A 157 63.62 -24.59 9.07
N GLN A 158 63.14 -25.18 7.96
CA GLN A 158 63.90 -26.17 7.19
C GLN A 158 65.21 -25.56 6.65
N THR A 159 65.17 -24.34 6.12
CA THR A 159 66.35 -23.60 5.64
C THR A 159 67.30 -23.25 6.78
N VAL A 160 66.80 -22.82 7.95
CA VAL A 160 67.64 -22.55 9.14
C VAL A 160 68.32 -23.83 9.63
N LEU A 161 67.61 -24.96 9.67
CA LEU A 161 68.20 -26.26 10.05
C LEU A 161 69.28 -26.71 9.05
N GLN A 162 69.04 -26.55 7.75
CA GLN A 162 70.03 -26.84 6.70
C GLN A 162 71.24 -25.90 6.76
N ALA A 163 71.02 -24.59 6.97
CA ALA A 163 72.09 -23.61 7.15
C ALA A 163 72.91 -23.89 8.41
N HIS A 164 72.26 -24.29 9.51
CA HIS A 164 72.97 -24.66 10.75
C HIS A 164 73.82 -25.92 10.53
N ALA A 165 73.27 -26.95 9.87
CA ALA A 165 74.02 -28.15 9.48
C ALA A 165 75.20 -27.85 8.51
N ALA A 166 75.08 -26.86 7.63
CA ALA A 166 76.16 -26.40 6.75
C ALA A 166 77.17 -25.47 7.45
N SER A 167 76.79 -24.83 8.56
CA SER A 167 77.61 -23.82 9.25
C SER A 167 78.81 -24.37 10.05
N HIS A 168 78.93 -25.70 10.13
CA HIS A 168 80.20 -26.38 10.39
C HIS A 168 80.56 -27.14 9.09
N PRO A 169 81.61 -26.73 8.34
CA PRO A 169 82.89 -26.24 8.86
C PRO A 169 83.39 -24.88 8.31
N ALA A 170 84.49 -24.40 8.90
CA ALA A 170 85.51 -23.48 8.37
C ALA A 170 85.12 -22.24 7.50
N ARG A 171 85.37 -21.05 8.05
CA ARG A 171 85.50 -19.72 7.38
C ARG A 171 86.67 -19.69 6.36
N PRO A 172 86.78 -18.71 5.42
CA PRO A 172 86.00 -17.47 5.17
C PRO A 172 85.48 -17.39 3.68
N ALA A 173 85.26 -16.29 2.93
CA ALA A 173 85.49 -14.83 3.05
C ALA A 173 84.64 -13.99 2.02
N GLU A 174 84.66 -12.65 2.15
CA GLU A 174 84.45 -11.59 1.10
C GLU A 174 83.16 -11.53 0.23
N LEU A 175 82.73 -10.42 -0.42
CA LEU A 175 82.60 -8.97 -0.11
C LEU A 175 81.75 -8.27 -1.26
N VAL A 176 81.41 -6.97 -1.16
CA VAL A 176 80.98 -6.00 -2.24
C VAL A 176 79.48 -5.84 -2.69
N ALA A 177 78.81 -4.79 -2.14
CA ALA A 177 78.11 -3.61 -2.74
C ALA A 177 76.98 -3.59 -3.86
N ALA A 178 75.81 -3.01 -3.48
CA ALA A 178 75.16 -1.75 -3.99
C ALA A 178 74.17 -1.60 -5.21
N THR A 179 73.22 -0.63 -5.07
CA THR A 179 72.49 0.23 -6.09
C THR A 179 71.36 -0.36 -7.01
N ARG A 180 70.28 0.32 -7.53
CA ARG A 180 69.56 1.65 -7.35
C ARG A 180 68.24 1.72 -8.24
N ILE A 181 67.48 2.86 -8.22
CA ILE A 181 66.49 3.41 -9.24
C ILE A 181 64.94 3.10 -9.09
N SER A 182 64.07 3.97 -9.67
CA SER A 182 62.56 4.00 -9.72
C SER A 182 62.08 4.66 -11.07
N PRO A 183 61.03 5.54 -11.30
CA PRO A 183 59.86 6.08 -10.54
C PRO A 183 58.49 6.37 -11.32
N ALA A 184 57.38 6.66 -10.59
CA ALA A 184 56.21 7.54 -10.95
C ALA A 184 55.27 7.14 -12.16
N PRO A 185 54.26 7.94 -12.67
CA PRO A 185 53.63 9.24 -12.24
C PRO A 185 52.07 9.47 -12.44
N VAL A 186 51.56 10.70 -12.16
CA VAL A 186 50.33 11.45 -12.65
C VAL A 186 48.91 11.23 -12.02
N ALA A 187 48.16 12.33 -11.73
CA ALA A 187 46.70 12.38 -11.46
C ALA A 187 46.05 13.80 -11.65
N PRO A 188 44.80 13.97 -12.16
CA PRO A 188 44.09 15.27 -12.28
C PRO A 188 42.56 15.30 -11.87
N GLY A 189 41.90 16.49 -11.82
CA GLY A 189 40.42 16.62 -11.74
C GLY A 189 39.86 18.04 -11.40
N THR A 190 38.63 18.42 -11.87
CA THR A 190 38.01 19.77 -11.66
C THR A 190 36.48 19.93 -12.00
N VAL A 191 35.73 20.68 -11.15
CA VAL A 191 34.75 21.79 -11.46
C VAL A 191 33.20 21.60 -11.71
N VAL A 192 32.40 22.01 -10.68
CA VAL A 192 31.23 22.98 -10.63
C VAL A 192 29.78 22.61 -11.11
N VAL A 193 28.79 23.38 -10.58
CA VAL A 193 27.30 23.21 -10.48
C VAL A 193 26.55 24.50 -10.92
N VAL A 194 25.23 24.48 -11.28
CA VAL A 194 24.29 25.65 -11.19
C VAL A 194 22.76 25.32 -11.27
N GLU A 195 21.90 26.26 -10.83
CA GLU A 195 20.41 26.26 -10.64
C GLU A 195 19.62 26.84 -11.89
N ASN A 196 18.29 26.98 -12.08
CA ASN A 196 16.95 26.76 -11.44
C ASN A 196 15.85 26.76 -12.58
N ARG A 197 14.49 26.97 -12.53
CA ARG A 197 13.41 27.32 -11.56
C ARG A 197 11.99 26.91 -12.06
N SER A 198 10.92 27.33 -11.35
CA SER A 198 9.53 26.81 -11.36
C SER A 198 8.41 27.77 -11.84
N THR A 199 7.16 27.27 -12.00
CA THR A 199 5.87 28.04 -11.93
C THR A 199 4.64 27.10 -11.77
N VAL A 200 3.47 27.63 -11.33
CA VAL A 200 2.23 26.88 -10.96
C VAL A 200 0.96 27.68 -11.36
N SER A 201 -0.18 27.01 -11.64
CA SER A 201 -1.50 27.60 -11.94
C SER A 201 -2.70 26.73 -11.46
N THR A 202 -3.90 27.33 -11.29
CA THR A 202 -5.08 26.73 -10.61
C THR A 202 -6.39 26.84 -11.43
N PRO A 203 -7.27 25.80 -11.47
CA PRO A 203 -8.58 25.83 -12.16
C PRO A 203 -9.81 25.98 -11.21
N SER A 204 -11.04 25.98 -11.77
CA SER A 204 -12.24 26.51 -11.09
C SER A 204 -13.56 25.71 -11.27
N ARG A 205 -14.23 25.41 -10.15
CA ARG A 205 -15.71 25.45 -9.90
C ARG A 205 -16.70 24.75 -10.86
N GLY A 206 -16.27 23.92 -11.81
CA GLY A 206 -17.16 23.24 -12.77
C GLY A 206 -17.77 21.93 -12.26
N ASP A 207 -16.92 21.04 -11.72
CA ASP A 207 -17.21 19.61 -11.68
C ASP A 207 -17.34 19.07 -10.24
N GLN A 208 -18.53 18.59 -9.88
CA GLN A 208 -18.78 17.90 -8.61
C GLN A 208 -19.61 16.63 -8.84
N VAL A 209 -18.92 15.48 -8.72
CA VAL A 209 -19.51 14.15 -8.88
C VAL A 209 -19.83 13.57 -7.49
N TRP A 210 -21.10 13.25 -7.27
CA TRP A 210 -21.67 12.89 -5.96
C TRP A 210 -21.25 11.51 -5.42
N GLY A 211 -20.20 10.90 -5.99
CA GLY A 211 -19.54 9.72 -5.41
C GLY A 211 -18.58 10.08 -4.27
N ASP A 212 -17.88 11.20 -4.42
CA ASP A 212 -16.81 11.63 -3.51
C ASP A 212 -17.32 12.59 -2.41
N ILE A 213 -18.57 13.03 -2.51
CA ILE A 213 -19.17 14.04 -1.64
C ILE A 213 -19.57 13.42 -0.31
N ILE A 214 -18.67 13.57 0.66
CA ILE A 214 -18.94 13.59 2.10
C ILE A 214 -19.59 12.32 2.67
N GLY A 215 -18.73 11.35 3.02
CA GLY A 215 -18.98 10.52 4.20
C GLY A 215 -19.03 11.44 5.43
N HIS A 216 -20.22 11.94 5.79
CA HIS A 216 -20.38 12.86 6.92
C HIS A 216 -19.97 12.13 8.20
N SER A 217 -19.04 12.71 8.96
CA SER A 217 -18.52 12.23 10.26
C SER A 217 -19.56 12.15 11.39
N HIS A 218 -20.84 12.33 11.05
CA HIS A 218 -22.00 12.43 11.94
C HIS A 218 -23.23 11.70 11.35
N HIS A 219 -23.04 10.68 10.49
CA HIS A 219 -24.12 9.89 9.90
C HIS A 219 -23.79 8.38 9.85
N GLU A 220 -23.59 7.77 11.02
CA GLU A 220 -23.31 6.33 11.18
C GLU A 220 -24.57 5.45 11.00
N LEU A 221 -24.46 4.34 10.26
CA LEU A 221 -25.53 3.34 10.11
C LEU A 221 -25.42 2.22 11.16
N VAL A 222 -26.12 2.42 12.27
CA VAL A 222 -26.16 1.48 13.41
C VAL A 222 -27.21 0.38 13.15
N GLN A 223 -26.91 -0.87 13.54
CA GLN A 223 -27.88 -1.96 13.44
C GLN A 223 -28.91 -1.91 14.59
N THR A 224 -30.18 -2.19 14.32
CA THR A 224 -31.23 -2.24 15.34
C THR A 224 -31.04 -3.41 16.30
N GLY A 225 -31.14 -3.14 17.60
CA GLY A 225 -31.23 -4.14 18.66
C GLY A 225 -32.60 -4.83 18.75
N GLU A 226 -33.57 -4.44 17.91
CA GLU A 226 -34.83 -5.18 17.78
C GLU A 226 -34.61 -6.50 17.03
N TYR A 227 -35.09 -7.60 17.60
CA TYR A 227 -35.07 -8.92 16.97
C TYR A 227 -36.49 -9.42 16.71
N ARG A 228 -36.63 -10.27 15.69
CA ARG A 228 -37.78 -11.12 15.44
C ARG A 228 -37.37 -12.57 15.66
N GLU A 229 -38.12 -13.27 16.49
CA GLU A 229 -38.06 -14.72 16.60
C GLU A 229 -39.03 -15.39 15.63
N THR A 230 -38.56 -16.45 14.99
CA THR A 230 -39.32 -17.28 14.06
C THR A 230 -38.97 -18.74 14.29
N ARG A 231 -39.97 -19.58 14.57
CA ARG A 231 -39.78 -21.03 14.66
C ARG A 231 -39.61 -21.61 13.25
N ASN A 232 -38.59 -22.45 13.06
CA ASN A 232 -38.44 -23.22 11.82
C ASN A 232 -39.34 -24.47 11.83
N SER A 233 -39.36 -25.21 10.72
CA SER A 233 -40.11 -26.47 10.58
C SER A 233 -39.65 -27.59 11.51
N LEU A 234 -38.48 -27.47 12.13
CA LEU A 234 -37.92 -28.40 13.12
C LEU A 234 -38.22 -27.96 14.56
N GLY A 235 -39.07 -26.96 14.77
CA GLY A 235 -39.45 -26.46 16.10
C GLY A 235 -38.38 -25.59 16.80
N VAL A 236 -37.23 -25.35 16.16
CA VAL A 236 -36.15 -24.51 16.69
C VAL A 236 -36.48 -23.03 16.49
N THR A 237 -36.32 -22.23 17.54
CA THR A 237 -36.49 -20.77 17.48
C THR A 237 -35.25 -20.13 16.87
N ILE A 238 -35.40 -19.52 15.69
CA ILE A 238 -34.36 -18.71 15.05
C ILE A 238 -34.62 -17.24 15.39
N ARG A 239 -33.62 -16.57 15.97
CA ARG A 239 -33.62 -15.14 16.27
C ARG A 239 -32.91 -14.38 15.15
N SER A 240 -33.55 -13.36 14.59
CA SER A 240 -33.04 -12.55 13.46
C SER A 240 -33.26 -11.07 13.73
N HIS A 241 -32.41 -10.16 13.24
CA HIS A 241 -32.66 -8.72 13.41
C HIS A 241 -33.95 -8.30 12.69
N ARG A 242 -34.76 -7.47 13.33
CA ARG A 242 -36.02 -6.98 12.76
C ARG A 242 -35.71 -6.14 11.51
N GLN A 243 -36.45 -6.40 10.43
CA GLN A 243 -36.27 -5.70 9.15
C GLN A 243 -37.35 -4.65 8.99
N HIS A 244 -36.94 -3.40 8.78
CA HIS A 244 -37.80 -2.22 8.66
C HIS A 244 -37.66 -1.64 7.25
N THR A 245 -38.72 -1.01 6.72
CA THR A 245 -38.69 -0.45 5.35
C THR A 245 -37.67 0.67 5.23
N CYS A 246 -36.75 0.56 4.28
CA CYS A 246 -35.78 1.61 3.97
C CYS A 246 -36.51 2.86 3.44
N LYS A 247 -36.18 4.06 3.96
CA LYS A 247 -36.83 5.33 3.55
C LYS A 247 -36.70 5.59 2.06
N VAL A 248 -35.47 5.54 1.55
CA VAL A 248 -35.17 5.77 0.13
C VAL A 248 -35.87 4.75 -0.76
N CYS A 249 -35.76 3.46 -0.43
CA CYS A 249 -36.46 2.41 -1.19
C CYS A 249 -38.00 2.49 -1.06
N SER A 250 -38.54 3.21 -0.08
CA SER A 250 -39.99 3.44 0.05
C SER A 250 -40.50 4.42 -1.00
N VAL A 251 -39.78 5.50 -1.27
CA VAL A 251 -40.12 6.48 -2.33
C VAL A 251 -39.74 5.92 -3.70
N LEU A 252 -38.48 5.53 -3.87
CA LEU A 252 -37.90 5.05 -5.14
C LEU A 252 -38.24 3.58 -5.47
N ARG A 253 -39.46 3.14 -5.14
CA ARG A 253 -39.96 1.79 -5.50
C ARG A 253 -40.60 1.73 -6.90
N GLY A 254 -41.12 2.85 -7.41
CA GLY A 254 -41.99 2.84 -8.60
C GLY A 254 -43.15 1.84 -8.46
N ASP A 255 -43.36 1.02 -9.48
CA ASP A 255 -44.41 -0.03 -9.50
C ASP A 255 -44.07 -1.28 -8.66
N ARG A 256 -42.90 -1.34 -8.02
CA ARG A 256 -42.49 -2.50 -7.21
C ARG A 256 -43.40 -2.62 -5.99
N LYS A 257 -44.19 -3.70 -5.94
CA LYS A 257 -45.19 -4.01 -4.88
C LYS A 257 -44.65 -3.98 -3.43
N ARG A 258 -43.33 -4.06 -3.23
CA ARG A 258 -42.68 -3.91 -1.91
C ARG A 258 -41.38 -3.13 -2.04
N ALA A 259 -41.18 -2.18 -1.14
CA ALA A 259 -39.90 -1.52 -0.91
C ALA A 259 -38.93 -2.45 -0.17
N ALA A 260 -37.62 -2.28 -0.40
CA ALA A 260 -36.60 -3.05 0.30
C ALA A 260 -36.55 -2.69 1.81
N GLN A 261 -36.07 -3.65 2.61
CA GLN A 261 -35.95 -3.52 4.06
C GLN A 261 -34.48 -3.52 4.50
N SER A 262 -34.24 -3.00 5.69
CA SER A 262 -32.94 -2.96 6.37
C SER A 262 -33.12 -3.19 7.87
N SER A 263 -32.06 -3.64 8.53
CA SER A 263 -31.94 -3.57 10.00
C SER A 263 -31.09 -2.38 10.45
N TYR A 264 -30.51 -1.61 9.52
CA TYR A 264 -29.65 -0.47 9.81
C TYR A 264 -30.43 0.85 9.75
N TYR A 265 -30.13 1.76 10.67
CA TYR A 265 -30.69 3.10 10.76
C TYR A 265 -29.59 4.13 11.04
N CYS A 266 -29.75 5.34 10.54
CA CYS A 266 -28.89 6.45 10.93
C CYS A 266 -29.36 7.00 12.28
N ARG A 267 -28.46 7.09 13.27
CA ARG A 267 -28.77 7.57 14.63
C ARG A 267 -29.13 9.05 14.60
N GLU A 268 -28.29 9.84 13.97
CA GLU A 268 -28.28 11.30 13.98
C GLU A 268 -29.43 11.86 13.13
N CYS A 269 -29.79 11.19 12.02
CA CYS A 269 -31.05 11.48 11.32
C CYS A 269 -32.29 11.03 12.09
N THR A 270 -32.21 9.97 12.92
CA THR A 270 -33.34 9.58 13.78
C THR A 270 -33.56 10.60 14.90
N GLU A 271 -32.48 11.17 15.44
CA GLU A 271 -32.51 12.27 16.42
C GLU A 271 -33.02 13.57 15.78
N ARG A 272 -32.50 13.95 14.61
CA ARG A 272 -32.92 15.15 13.84
C ARG A 272 -34.41 15.13 13.43
N HIS A 273 -35.03 13.95 13.32
CA HIS A 273 -36.45 13.77 12.97
C HIS A 273 -37.32 13.39 14.19
N ASP A 274 -37.05 14.00 15.37
CA ASP A 274 -37.76 13.82 16.65
C ASP A 274 -37.98 12.35 17.10
N GLY A 275 -36.96 11.50 16.96
CA GLY A 275 -37.02 10.07 17.25
C GLY A 275 -37.74 9.24 16.17
N GLY A 276 -38.02 9.85 15.01
CA GLY A 276 -38.62 9.22 13.84
C GLY A 276 -37.63 8.32 13.09
N MET A 277 -37.59 7.02 13.43
CA MET A 277 -36.59 6.05 12.97
C MET A 277 -36.29 6.11 11.45
N VAL A 278 -35.04 6.45 11.10
CA VAL A 278 -34.53 6.60 9.72
C VAL A 278 -33.74 5.35 9.30
N PHE A 279 -34.47 4.30 8.90
CA PHE A 279 -33.89 3.06 8.37
C PHE A 279 -33.42 3.21 6.91
N LEU A 280 -32.19 2.79 6.62
CA LEU A 280 -31.52 2.94 5.32
C LEU A 280 -30.78 1.65 4.92
N CYS A 281 -30.63 1.40 3.62
CA CYS A 281 -29.84 0.28 3.09
C CYS A 281 -28.43 0.73 2.70
N ASP A 282 -27.40 0.16 3.33
CA ASP A 282 -26.00 0.37 2.96
C ASP A 282 -25.54 -0.52 1.78
N LYS A 283 -26.34 -0.57 0.72
CA LYS A 283 -26.01 -1.29 -0.52
C LYS A 283 -26.51 -0.48 -1.71
N ALA A 284 -25.71 -0.40 -2.76
CA ALA A 284 -26.15 0.09 -4.05
C ALA A 284 -27.40 -0.70 -4.49
N ARG A 285 -28.41 0.01 -5.00
CA ARG A 285 -29.66 -0.59 -5.48
C ARG A 285 -29.98 -0.05 -6.88
N PRO A 286 -30.63 -0.85 -7.75
CA PRO A 286 -31.20 -0.34 -8.98
C PRO A 286 -32.45 0.51 -8.65
N HIS A 287 -32.20 1.75 -8.23
CA HIS A 287 -33.12 2.89 -8.38
C HIS A 287 -32.97 3.44 -9.81
N ASP A 288 -33.43 4.66 -10.11
CA ASP A 288 -33.33 5.18 -11.47
C ASP A 288 -31.86 5.27 -11.94
N PRO A 289 -31.45 4.60 -13.04
CA PRO A 289 -30.05 4.57 -13.48
C PRO A 289 -29.49 5.91 -14.01
N LYS A 290 -30.34 6.93 -14.18
CA LYS A 290 -29.95 8.29 -14.59
C LYS A 290 -29.73 9.21 -13.39
N GLU A 291 -30.61 9.15 -12.39
CA GLU A 291 -30.60 10.05 -11.23
C GLU A 291 -29.82 9.48 -10.03
N TYR A 292 -29.86 8.16 -9.83
CA TYR A 292 -29.34 7.48 -8.64
C TYR A 292 -28.34 6.37 -8.98
N ARG A 293 -27.51 6.57 -10.01
CA ARG A 293 -26.56 5.57 -10.51
C ARG A 293 -25.59 5.14 -9.39
N ASN A 294 -25.63 3.85 -9.05
CA ASN A 294 -24.76 3.15 -8.08
C ASN A 294 -24.76 3.65 -6.61
N ALA A 295 -25.46 4.73 -6.28
CA ALA A 295 -25.52 5.24 -4.91
C ALA A 295 -26.19 4.26 -3.93
N THR A 296 -25.68 4.17 -2.70
CA THR A 296 -26.36 3.48 -1.59
C THR A 296 -27.56 4.30 -1.12
N CYS A 297 -28.51 3.67 -0.45
CA CYS A 297 -29.60 4.42 0.18
C CYS A 297 -29.13 5.32 1.32
N SER A 298 -27.92 5.12 1.85
CA SER A 298 -27.28 6.07 2.77
C SER A 298 -26.92 7.37 2.03
N GLN A 299 -26.18 7.26 0.93
CA GLN A 299 -25.76 8.40 0.10
C GLN A 299 -26.97 9.17 -0.46
N ILE A 300 -27.99 8.47 -0.97
CA ILE A 300 -29.22 9.12 -1.48
C ILE A 300 -29.92 9.93 -0.38
N TRP A 301 -29.99 9.41 0.85
CA TRP A 301 -30.65 10.09 1.96
C TRP A 301 -29.87 11.32 2.45
N HIS A 302 -28.58 11.16 2.76
CA HIS A 302 -27.78 12.23 3.36
C HIS A 302 -27.43 13.32 2.35
N LEU A 303 -27.01 12.93 1.13
CA LEU A 303 -26.45 13.86 0.13
C LEU A 303 -27.52 14.46 -0.77
N MET A 304 -28.23 13.61 -1.53
CA MET A 304 -29.13 14.07 -2.59
C MET A 304 -30.47 14.57 -2.05
N TRP A 305 -30.94 14.06 -0.91
CA TRP A 305 -32.18 14.51 -0.26
C TRP A 305 -31.94 15.38 0.98
N ASN A 306 -30.74 15.92 1.16
CA ASN A 306 -30.31 16.70 2.34
C ASN A 306 -30.89 16.15 3.65
N ASN A 307 -30.47 14.94 4.03
CA ASN A 307 -30.89 14.27 5.27
C ASN A 307 -32.41 14.04 5.44
N GLY A 308 -33.16 14.07 4.34
CA GLY A 308 -34.61 13.92 4.31
C GLY A 308 -35.41 15.21 4.21
N GLU A 309 -34.78 16.36 3.98
CA GLU A 309 -35.45 17.65 3.73
C GLU A 309 -35.87 17.80 2.26
N SER A 310 -34.98 17.43 1.33
CA SER A 310 -35.14 17.56 -0.13
C SER A 310 -35.67 16.28 -0.78
N ILE A 311 -36.66 15.62 -0.17
CA ILE A 311 -37.25 14.38 -0.72
C ILE A 311 -38.03 14.71 -2.01
N PRO A 312 -37.76 14.04 -3.15
CA PRO A 312 -38.46 14.29 -4.39
C PRO A 312 -39.91 13.82 -4.31
N GLN A 313 -40.84 14.67 -4.76
CA GLN A 313 -42.29 14.41 -4.74
C GLN A 313 -42.75 13.43 -5.83
N THR A 314 -41.81 12.84 -6.60
CA THR A 314 -42.06 11.92 -7.72
C THR A 314 -42.49 10.51 -7.30
N GLY A 315 -42.45 10.18 -6.01
CA GLY A 315 -42.83 8.87 -5.49
C GLY A 315 -44.29 8.76 -5.03
N THR A 316 -44.94 7.63 -5.32
CA THR A 316 -46.34 7.32 -4.95
C THR A 316 -46.58 7.05 -3.45
N SER A 317 -45.82 7.70 -2.56
CA SER A 317 -46.07 7.74 -1.11
C SER A 317 -45.23 8.80 -0.41
N SER A 318 -45.86 9.59 0.45
CA SER A 318 -45.14 10.37 1.46
C SER A 318 -44.34 9.48 2.40
N ILE A 319 -43.17 9.96 2.86
CA ILE A 319 -42.37 9.23 3.84
C ILE A 319 -43.05 9.29 5.20
N ARG A 320 -43.44 8.12 5.72
CA ARG A 320 -43.93 8.00 7.09
C ARG A 320 -42.75 7.83 8.03
N MET A 321 -42.40 8.90 8.75
CA MET A 321 -41.63 8.77 9.98
C MET A 321 -42.49 8.05 11.02
N ARG A 322 -41.90 7.06 11.69
CA ARG A 322 -42.51 6.35 12.82
C ARG A 322 -41.60 6.61 14.00
N LYS A 323 -42.10 7.28 15.03
CA LYS A 323 -41.34 7.40 16.28
C LYS A 323 -41.10 6.00 16.85
N LYS A 324 -39.94 5.79 17.47
CA LYS A 324 -39.76 4.63 18.37
C LYS A 324 -40.87 4.72 19.43
N LEU A 325 -41.57 3.61 19.70
CA LEU A 325 -42.49 3.59 20.84
C LEU A 325 -41.66 3.87 22.10
N LYS A 326 -42.17 4.73 23.00
CA LYS A 326 -41.50 5.05 24.26
C LYS A 326 -41.21 3.73 24.96
N THR A 327 -39.95 3.45 25.27
CA THR A 327 -39.61 2.34 26.16
C THR A 327 -40.02 2.77 27.55
N ASP A 328 -41.07 2.16 28.07
CA ASP A 328 -41.56 2.42 29.43
C ASP A 328 -40.44 2.02 30.43
N SER A 329 -39.81 3.04 30.99
CA SER A 329 -38.64 2.96 31.86
C SER A 329 -38.55 4.29 32.64
N GLU A 330 -39.58 4.49 33.44
CA GLU A 330 -39.71 5.49 34.51
C GLU A 330 -40.20 4.72 35.75
#